data_AF-A0AAX3J6B8-F1
#
_entry.id   AF-A0AAX3J6B8-F1
#
_cell.length_a   1.000
_cell.length_b   1.000
_cell.length_c   1.000
_cell.angle_alpha   90.00
_cell.angle_beta   90.00
_cell.angle_gamma   90.00
#
_symmetry.space_group_name_H-M   'P 1'
#
loop_
_entity.id
_entity.type
_entity.pdbx_description
1 polymer ?
#
loop_
_entity_poly.entity_id
_entity_poly.type
_entity_poly.pdbx_seq_one_letter_code
_entity_poly.pdbx_strand_id
1 'polypeptide(L)'
;MVLELNNSSFTHSRPGSEPNCRAIAEAVRDAGGRLAFGSDSHTAFTLGHFEHCLRITREVDFPEDRVLNVTPWRLLDFLEQRTGKHIAELADF
;
A
#
# COMPACT_ATOMS: atom_id res chain seq x y z
N MET A 1 -0.58 7.32 -10.55
CA MET A 1 -0.13 5.91 -10.64
C MET A 1 0.00 5.39 -9.22
N VAL A 2 -0.33 4.12 -8.97
CA VAL A 2 -0.21 3.48 -7.66
C VAL A 2 0.79 2.35 -7.77
N LEU A 3 1.64 2.21 -6.76
CA LEU A 3 2.59 1.12 -6.66
C LEU A 3 2.37 0.36 -5.35
N GLU A 4 2.43 -0.97 -5.42
CA GLU A 4 2.19 -1.84 -4.27
C GLU A 4 3.46 -2.05 -3.45
N LEU A 5 3.36 -1.84 -2.14
CA LEU A 5 4.34 -2.33 -1.17
C LEU A 5 3.82 -3.65 -0.58
N ASN A 6 4.43 -4.76 -0.99
CA ASN A 6 4.00 -6.11 -0.62
C ASN A 6 4.73 -6.57 0.65
N ASN A 7 3.97 -6.85 1.72
CA ASN A 7 4.47 -7.24 3.04
C ASN A 7 5.14 -8.65 3.04
N SER A 8 4.76 -9.57 2.14
CA SER A 8 5.41 -10.89 2.02
C SER A 8 6.86 -10.79 1.53
N SER A 9 7.20 -9.66 0.89
CA SER A 9 8.57 -9.33 0.49
C SER A 9 9.52 -9.31 1.68
N PHE A 10 9.03 -9.10 2.90
CA PHE A 10 9.84 -9.00 4.12
C PHE A 10 9.86 -10.29 4.96
N THR A 11 8.92 -11.21 4.76
CA THR A 11 8.76 -12.42 5.59
C THR A 11 9.14 -13.71 4.86
N HIS A 12 8.84 -13.83 3.57
CA HIS A 12 9.06 -15.06 2.79
C HIS A 12 10.07 -14.88 1.64
N SER A 13 10.26 -13.65 1.18
CA SER A 13 11.17 -13.35 0.08
C SER A 13 12.57 -13.05 0.61
N ARG A 14 13.52 -13.89 0.19
CA ARG A 14 15.00 -13.78 0.26
C ARG A 14 15.56 -12.61 1.10
N PRO A 15 16.44 -12.87 2.09
CA PRO A 15 17.17 -11.82 2.81
C PRO A 15 17.76 -10.79 1.85
N GLY A 16 17.38 -9.51 1.99
CA GLY A 16 17.89 -8.40 1.15
C GLY A 16 16.86 -7.69 0.26
N SER A 17 15.57 -8.01 0.34
CA SER A 17 14.49 -7.25 -0.32
C SER A 17 14.22 -5.89 0.31
N GLU A 18 14.50 -5.74 1.60
CA GLU A 18 14.20 -4.54 2.38
C GLU A 18 14.83 -3.23 1.82
N PRO A 19 16.13 -3.20 1.44
CA PRO A 19 16.72 -2.03 0.80
C PRO A 19 15.99 -1.61 -0.49
N ASN A 20 15.50 -2.58 -1.27
CA ASN A 20 14.77 -2.29 -2.50
C ASN A 20 13.39 -1.72 -2.20
N CYS A 21 12.67 -2.28 -1.22
CA CYS A 21 11.37 -1.75 -0.80
C CYS A 21 11.49 -0.31 -0.29
N ARG A 22 12.56 0.01 0.44
CA ARG A 22 12.88 1.39 0.84
C ARG A 22 13.10 2.30 -0.37
N ALA A 23 13.99 1.90 -1.28
CA ALA A 23 14.29 2.69 -2.47
C ALA A 23 13.06 2.94 -3.35
N ILE A 24 12.17 1.95 -3.45
CA ILE A 24 10.88 2.07 -4.14
C ILE A 24 9.98 3.08 -3.43
N ALA A 25 9.85 3.00 -2.10
CA ALA A 25 9.03 3.93 -1.33
C ALA A 25 9.54 5.38 -1.45
N GLU A 26 10.85 5.59 -1.40
CA GLU A 26 11.50 6.89 -1.63
C GLU A 26 11.23 7.40 -3.05
N ALA A 27 11.41 6.56 -4.07
CA ALA A 27 11.15 6.95 -5.45
C ALA A 27 9.69 7.35 -5.68
N VAL A 28 8.73 6.61 -5.09
CA VAL A 28 7.29 6.95 -5.17
C VAL A 28 6.99 8.24 -4.41
N ARG A 29 7.62 8.46 -3.26
CA ARG A 29 7.49 9.68 -2.47
C ARG A 29 7.91 10.88 -3.32
N ASP A 30 9.11 10.82 -3.90
CA ASP A 30 9.73 11.92 -4.64
C ASP A 30 9.02 12.17 -5.98
N ALA A 31 8.46 11.13 -6.59
CA ALA A 31 7.67 11.25 -7.82
C ALA A 31 6.22 11.74 -7.61
N GLY A 32 5.80 12.03 -6.37
CA GLY A 32 4.41 12.45 -6.11
C GLY A 32 3.38 11.31 -6.23
N GLY A 33 3.82 10.05 -6.28
CA GLY A 33 2.95 8.88 -6.45
C GLY A 33 2.22 8.46 -5.17
N ARG A 34 1.36 7.45 -5.30
CA ARG A 34 0.60 6.85 -4.19
C ARG A 34 1.05 5.40 -3.93
N LEU A 35 0.98 4.95 -2.69
CA LEU A 35 1.25 3.57 -2.29
C LEU A 35 -0.03 2.82 -1.92
N ALA A 36 -0.06 1.54 -2.26
CA ALA A 36 -1.02 0.58 -1.72
C ALA A 36 -0.25 -0.51 -0.96
N PHE A 37 -0.78 -0.98 0.17
CA PHE A 37 -0.20 -2.07 0.95
C PHE A 37 -0.93 -3.38 0.64
N GLY A 38 -0.17 -4.42 0.35
CA GLY A 38 -0.66 -5.78 0.17
C GLY A 38 -0.02 -6.69 1.20
N SER A 39 -0.81 -7.51 1.90
CA SER A 39 -0.26 -8.47 2.86
C SER A 39 0.19 -9.77 2.16
N ASP A 40 -0.26 -9.99 0.91
CA ASP A 40 0.04 -11.16 0.07
C ASP A 40 -0.13 -12.48 0.85
N SER A 41 -1.24 -12.52 1.59
CA SER A 41 -1.55 -13.56 2.54
C SER A 41 -2.06 -14.80 1.82
N HIS A 42 -1.31 -15.90 1.94
CA HIS A 42 -1.73 -17.23 1.45
C HIS A 42 -2.64 -17.96 2.46
N THR A 43 -2.84 -17.39 3.65
CA THR A 43 -3.79 -17.86 4.67
C THR A 43 -4.45 -16.66 5.36
N ALA A 44 -5.69 -16.81 5.83
CA ALA A 44 -6.42 -15.71 6.48
C ALA A 44 -5.75 -15.19 7.77
N PHE A 45 -4.84 -15.97 8.37
CA PHE A 45 -4.14 -15.61 9.61
C PHE A 45 -3.15 -14.46 9.46
N THR A 46 -2.70 -14.12 8.24
CA THR A 46 -1.80 -13.00 7.99
C THR A 46 -2.45 -11.85 7.24
N LEU A 47 -3.77 -11.93 7.02
CA LEU A 47 -4.54 -10.90 6.33
C LEU A 47 -4.50 -9.61 7.16
N GLY A 48 -4.06 -8.51 6.53
CA GLY A 48 -3.99 -7.21 7.21
C GLY A 48 -2.72 -6.97 8.05
N HIS A 49 -1.76 -7.91 8.04
CA HIS A 49 -0.47 -7.68 8.67
C HIS A 49 0.39 -6.77 7.78
N PHE A 50 0.49 -5.49 8.13
CA PHE A 50 1.23 -4.47 7.39
C PHE A 50 2.39 -3.85 8.18
N GLU A 51 2.84 -4.48 9.27
CA GLU A 51 3.83 -3.91 10.19
C GLU A 51 5.14 -3.52 9.48
N HIS A 52 5.62 -4.32 8.52
CA HIS A 52 6.83 -3.98 7.77
C HIS A 52 6.59 -2.82 6.80
N CYS A 53 5.44 -2.80 6.11
CA CYS A 53 5.07 -1.68 5.24
C CYS A 53 5.01 -0.37 6.03
N LEU A 54 4.36 -0.38 7.21
CA LEU A 54 4.24 0.77 8.11
C LEU A 54 5.60 1.24 8.62
N ARG A 55 6.50 0.31 8.95
CA ARG A 55 7.86 0.64 9.37
C ARG A 55 8.62 1.36 8.25
N ILE A 56 8.63 0.82 7.04
CA ILE A 56 9.33 1.42 5.90
C ILE A 56 8.78 2.80 5.57
N THR A 57 7.44 2.97 5.54
CA THR A 57 6.86 4.28 5.26
C THR A 57 7.22 5.33 6.31
N ARG A 58 7.33 4.95 7.60
CA ARG A 58 7.83 5.85 8.65
C ARG A 58 9.30 6.20 8.47
N GLU A 59 10.13 5.21 8.15
CA GLU A 59 11.58 5.44 8.01
C GLU A 59 11.94 6.34 6.81
N VAL A 60 11.08 6.41 5.79
CA VAL A 60 11.28 7.28 4.62
C VAL A 60 10.42 8.55 4.66
N ASP A 61 9.77 8.84 5.79
CA ASP A 61 8.84 9.96 5.96
C ASP A 61 7.81 10.04 4.81
N PHE A 62 7.25 8.88 4.43
CA PHE A 62 6.25 8.82 3.37
C PHE A 62 4.94 9.48 3.85
N PRO A 63 4.37 10.41 3.08
CA PRO A 63 3.20 11.14 3.53
C PRO A 63 1.95 10.24 3.48
N GLU A 64 1.26 10.16 4.62
CA GLU A 64 0.17 9.23 4.86
C GLU A 64 -1.06 9.49 3.98
N ASP A 65 -1.29 10.74 3.57
CA ASP A 65 -2.35 11.13 2.65
C ASP A 65 -2.22 10.47 1.26
N ARG A 66 -1.00 10.01 0.90
CA ARG A 66 -0.71 9.28 -0.34
C ARG A 66 -0.72 7.76 -0.19
N VAL A 67 -1.15 7.24 0.95
CA VAL A 67 -1.38 5.80 1.18
C VAL A 67 -2.88 5.49 1.03
N LEU A 68 -3.21 4.54 0.15
CA LEU A 68 -4.62 4.20 -0.16
C LEU A 68 -5.30 3.38 0.94
N ASN A 69 -4.55 2.53 1.64
CA ASN A 69 -5.10 1.58 2.62
C ASN A 69 -5.54 2.22 3.95
N VAL A 70 -5.44 3.55 4.10
CA VAL A 70 -5.77 4.27 5.34
C VAL A 70 -7.28 4.23 5.61
N THR A 71 -8.10 4.34 4.56
CA THR A 71 -9.56 4.20 4.68
C THR A 71 -10.12 3.51 3.42
N PRO A 72 -11.25 2.79 3.54
CA PRO A 72 -11.96 2.23 2.38
C PRO A 72 -12.28 3.29 1.32
N TRP A 73 -12.71 4.48 1.76
CA TRP A 73 -13.06 5.62 0.92
C TRP A 73 -11.94 6.05 -0.03
N ARG A 74 -10.69 6.15 0.45
CA ARG A 74 -9.55 6.54 -0.40
C ARG A 74 -9.31 5.57 -1.55
N LEU A 75 -9.54 4.27 -1.31
CA LEU A 75 -9.43 3.26 -2.36
C LEU A 75 -10.59 3.38 -3.35
N LEU A 76 -11.82 3.53 -2.86
CA LEU A 76 -13.02 3.69 -3.68
C LEU A 76 -12.93 4.93 -4.56
N ASP A 77 -12.58 6.09 -3.99
CA ASP A 77 -12.36 7.34 -4.71
C ASP A 77 -11.30 7.18 -5.80
N PHE A 78 -10.20 6.48 -5.50
CA PHE A 78 -9.15 6.21 -6.48
C PHE A 78 -9.64 5.32 -7.63
N LEU A 79 -10.43 4.29 -7.35
CA LEU A 79 -11.01 3.40 -8.36
C LEU A 79 -12.04 4.13 -9.22
N GLU A 80 -12.89 4.96 -8.62
CA GLU A 80 -13.85 5.79 -9.35
C GLU A 80 -13.14 6.79 -10.25
N GLN A 81 -12.11 7.50 -9.75
CA GLN A 81 -11.29 8.42 -10.56
C GLN A 81 -10.66 7.74 -11.78
N ARG A 82 -10.33 6.44 -11.69
CA ARG A 82 -9.73 5.68 -12.80
C ARG A 82 -10.73 5.05 -13.74
N THR A 83 -11.87 4.60 -13.23
CA THR A 83 -12.82 3.77 -13.99
C THR A 83 -14.10 4.50 -14.36
N GLY A 84 -14.39 5.63 -13.70
CA GLY A 84 -15.64 6.37 -13.80
C GLY A 84 -16.84 5.64 -13.17
N LYS A 85 -16.61 4.57 -12.39
CA LYS A 85 -17.66 3.73 -11.81
C LYS A 85 -17.70 3.89 -10.30
N HIS A 86 -18.85 4.33 -9.81
CA HIS A 86 -19.17 4.34 -8.39
C HIS A 86 -19.79 3.00 -7.98
N ILE A 87 -19.37 2.45 -6.84
CA ILE A 87 -19.89 1.19 -6.29
C ILE A 87 -20.87 1.54 -5.16
N ALA A 88 -22.15 1.61 -5.48
CA ALA A 88 -23.19 2.07 -4.55
C ALA A 88 -23.31 1.17 -3.31
N GLU A 89 -23.02 -0.12 -3.44
CA GLU A 89 -23.08 -1.11 -2.37
C GLU A 89 -22.02 -0.89 -1.28
N LEU A 90 -21.00 -0.09 -1.55
CA LEU A 90 -19.92 0.24 -0.62
C LEU A 90 -19.97 1.70 -0.15
N ALA A 91 -21.08 2.41 -0.42
CA ALA A 91 -21.25 3.83 -0.12
C ALA A 91 -21.56 4.12 1.37
N ASP A 92 -21.57 3.11 2.23
CA ASP A 92 -21.83 3.25 3.68
C ASP A 92 -20.66 2.77 4.55
N PHE A 93 -19.47 2.58 3.96
CA PHE A 93 -18.29 2.05 4.66
C PHE A 93 -17.62 3.01 5.65
#